data_AF-A0A0A9G2N9-F1
#
_entry.id   AF-A0A0A9G2N9-F1
#
_cell.length_a   1.000
_cell.length_b   1.000
_cell.length_c   1.000
_cell.angle_alpha   90.00
_cell.angle_beta   90.00
_cell.angle_gamma   90.00
#
_symmetry.space_group_name_H-M   'P 1'
#
loop_
_entity.id
_entity.type
_entity.pdbx_description
1 polymer ?
#
loop_
_entity_poly.entity_id
_entity_poly.type
_entity_poly.pdbx_seq_one_letter_code
_entity_poly.pdbx_strand_id
1 'polypeptide(L)'
;MKLWHDNLKVLFVTNGTSKIHYYTEKHNGWVRGIEDVPITPFTSDMSQSGDAIVAALMRMLAINPHLVTDKVYLHKAIKHAIKCCVIDQWVLARERGFLPKERADPTSDLYEVRSITEKEYRTLPDAVQSESSSAGELLYVE
;
A
#
# COMPACT_ATOMS: atom_id res chain seq x y z
N MET A 1 13.91 6.93 29.22
CA MET A 1 13.57 5.61 28.65
C MET A 1 14.42 5.39 27.41
N LYS A 2 15.11 4.25 27.29
CA LYS A 2 15.98 3.93 26.14
C LYS A 2 15.23 2.93 25.26
N LEU A 3 14.94 3.28 24.00
CA LEU A 3 14.23 2.42 23.04
C LEU A 3 15.11 1.30 22.47
N TRP A 4 16.43 1.42 22.61
CA TRP A 4 17.42 0.49 22.08
C TRP A 4 17.84 -0.57 23.11
N HIS A 5 17.99 -1.82 22.65
CA HIS A 5 18.46 -2.96 23.43
C HIS A 5 19.60 -3.67 22.70
N ASP A 6 20.59 -4.20 23.41
CA ASP A 6 21.81 -4.76 22.79
C ASP A 6 21.55 -6.00 21.92
N ASN A 7 20.47 -6.74 22.22
CA ASN A 7 20.02 -7.88 21.39
C ASN A 7 19.22 -7.45 20.14
N LEU A 8 18.88 -6.17 19.99
CA LEU A 8 18.11 -5.68 18.84
C LEU A 8 19.04 -5.48 17.63
N LYS A 9 18.78 -6.20 16.53
CA LYS A 9 19.59 -6.11 15.31
C LYS A 9 19.22 -4.93 14.43
N VAL A 10 17.93 -4.62 14.37
CA VAL A 10 17.37 -3.51 13.60
C VAL A 10 16.09 -3.02 14.25
N LEU A 11 15.89 -1.72 14.26
CA LEU A 11 14.66 -1.06 14.66
C LEU A 11 14.14 -0.24 13.47
N PHE A 12 12.88 -0.46 13.11
CA PHE A 12 12.16 0.38 12.17
C PHE A 12 11.13 1.22 12.92
N VAL A 13 11.04 2.51 12.58
CA VAL A 13 10.01 3.42 13.11
C VAL A 13 9.27 4.01 11.92
N THR A 14 7.98 3.75 11.85
CA THR A 14 7.12 4.13 10.73
C THR A 14 6.37 5.42 11.03
N ASN A 15 6.30 6.33 10.06
CA ASN A 15 5.40 7.47 10.05
C ASN A 15 4.34 7.24 8.95
N GLY A 16 3.67 6.09 9.03
CA GLY A 16 2.87 5.55 7.92
C GLY A 16 3.73 5.23 6.69
N THR A 17 3.15 5.38 5.50
CA THR A 17 3.84 5.19 4.22
C THR A 17 4.67 6.40 3.78
N SER A 18 4.56 7.54 4.48
CA SER A 18 5.29 8.77 4.16
C SER A 18 6.79 8.67 4.41
N LYS A 19 7.20 7.90 5.43
CA LYS A 19 8.59 7.83 5.89
C LYS A 19 8.79 6.64 6.83
N ILE A 20 9.93 5.96 6.67
CA ILE A 20 10.40 4.94 7.61
C ILE A 20 11.81 5.29 8.06
N HIS A 21 12.00 5.40 9.37
CA HIS A 21 13.31 5.51 10.01
C HIS A 21 13.86 4.11 10.29
N TYR A 22 15.17 3.96 10.20
CA TYR A 22 15.85 2.72 10.55
C TYR A 22 17.04 2.99 11.45
N TYR A 23 17.30 2.05 12.36
CA TYR A 23 18.41 2.05 13.28
C TYR A 23 18.97 0.64 13.38
N THR A 24 20.28 0.51 13.20
CA THR A 24 21.07 -0.68 13.47
C THR A 24 22.21 -0.26 14.41
N GLU A 25 23.00 -1.20 14.90
CA GLU A 25 24.19 -0.91 15.70
C GLU A 25 25.18 0.03 14.96
N LYS A 26 25.30 -0.11 13.63
CA LYS A 26 26.29 0.61 12.81
C LYS A 26 25.71 1.74 11.98
N HIS A 27 24.41 1.71 11.69
CA HIS A 27 23.79 2.59 10.72
C HIS A 27 22.47 3.15 11.22
N ASN A 28 22.18 4.39 10.87
CA ASN A 28 20.86 4.97 11.07
C ASN A 28 20.52 5.89 9.89
N GLY A 29 19.23 6.17 9.77
CA GLY A 29 18.72 7.10 8.78
C GLY A 29 17.24 6.95 8.57
N TRP A 30 16.77 7.47 7.44
CA TRP A 30 15.37 7.39 7.05
C TRP A 30 15.25 7.24 5.54
N VAL A 31 14.10 6.74 5.12
CA VAL A 31 13.72 6.59 3.71
C VAL A 31 12.45 7.38 3.51
N ARG A 32 12.50 8.33 2.56
CA ARG A 32 11.31 9.03 2.10
C ARG A 32 10.42 8.01 1.41
N GLY A 33 9.19 7.93 1.88
CA GLY A 33 8.17 7.16 1.21
C GLY A 33 7.40 7.98 0.19
N ILE A 34 6.27 7.40 -0.21
CA ILE A 34 5.31 7.99 -1.13
C ILE A 34 4.03 8.00 -0.33
N GLU A 35 3.55 9.20 -0.01
CA GLU A 35 2.28 9.37 0.68
C GLU A 35 1.15 9.23 -0.34
N ASP A 36 0.06 8.62 0.09
CA ASP A 36 -1.08 8.38 -0.78
C ASP A 36 -1.72 9.71 -1.22
N VAL A 37 -2.14 9.80 -2.48
CA VAL A 37 -2.96 10.93 -2.92
C VAL A 37 -4.38 10.64 -2.41
N PRO A 38 -5.02 11.56 -1.68
CA PRO A 38 -6.36 11.33 -1.15
C PRO A 38 -7.39 11.37 -2.29
N ILE A 39 -7.52 10.25 -3.02
CA ILE A 39 -8.44 10.10 -4.15
C ILE A 39 -9.83 9.66 -3.66
N THR A 40 -9.90 8.84 -2.61
CA THR A 40 -11.16 8.41 -1.98
C THR A 40 -11.12 8.60 -0.46
N PRO A 41 -12.25 8.57 0.26
CA PRO A 41 -12.22 8.57 1.73
C PRO A 41 -11.37 7.43 2.32
N PHE A 42 -11.21 6.32 1.58
CA PHE A 42 -10.49 5.13 2.00
C PHE A 42 -9.03 5.06 1.51
N THR A 43 -8.57 5.96 0.63
CA THR A 43 -7.12 6.05 0.30
C THR A 43 -6.30 6.56 1.48
N SER A 44 -6.95 7.11 2.51
CA SER A 44 -6.30 7.43 3.79
C SER A 44 -6.40 6.30 4.83
N ASP A 45 -7.00 5.15 4.48
CA ASP A 45 -7.08 4.01 5.40
C ASP A 45 -5.70 3.40 5.63
N MET A 46 -5.19 3.61 6.84
CA MET A 46 -3.87 3.16 7.29
C MET A 46 -3.98 1.94 8.20
N SER A 47 -5.18 1.39 8.43
CA SER A 47 -5.45 0.39 9.48
C SER A 47 -4.59 -0.87 9.37
N GLN A 48 -4.16 -1.22 8.15
CA GLN A 48 -3.35 -2.42 7.86
C GLN A 48 -1.94 -2.09 7.35
N SER A 49 -1.59 -0.80 7.25
CA SER A 49 -0.31 -0.35 6.68
C SER A 49 0.90 -0.89 7.45
N GLY A 50 0.79 -1.00 8.77
CA GLY A 50 1.83 -1.57 9.63
C GLY A 50 2.13 -3.03 9.28
N ASP A 51 1.10 -3.86 9.14
CA ASP A 51 1.23 -5.28 8.81
C ASP A 51 1.82 -5.48 7.42
N ALA A 52 1.38 -4.69 6.43
CA ALA A 52 1.92 -4.73 5.08
C ALA A 52 3.42 -4.36 5.05
N ILE A 53 3.83 -3.32 5.79
CA ILE A 53 5.24 -2.94 5.93
C ILE A 53 6.04 -4.07 6.57
N VAL A 54 5.55 -4.64 7.68
CA VAL A 54 6.23 -5.74 8.39
C VAL A 54 6.36 -6.95 7.48
N ALA A 55 5.30 -7.37 6.80
CA ALA A 55 5.32 -8.51 5.88
C ALA A 55 6.36 -8.32 4.76
N ALA A 56 6.40 -7.14 4.15
CA ALA A 56 7.36 -6.84 3.10
C ALA A 56 8.81 -6.81 3.60
N LEU A 57 9.08 -6.23 4.78
CA LEU A 57 10.40 -6.24 5.40
C LEU A 57 10.84 -7.66 5.77
N MET A 58 9.94 -8.45 6.38
CA MET A 58 10.19 -9.84 6.75
C MET A 58 10.50 -10.72 5.54
N ARG A 59 9.80 -10.51 4.41
CA ARG A 59 10.11 -11.19 3.15
C ARG A 59 11.55 -10.90 2.69
N MET A 60 11.99 -9.65 2.75
CA MET A 60 13.35 -9.28 2.35
C MET A 60 14.41 -9.87 3.29
N LEU A 61 14.13 -9.88 4.60
CA LEU A 61 15.00 -10.48 5.61
C LEU A 61 15.07 -12.00 5.49
N ALA A 62 13.96 -12.66 5.17
CA ALA A 62 13.93 -14.11 4.95
C ALA A 62 14.78 -14.53 3.74
N ILE A 63 14.80 -13.71 2.67
CA ILE A 63 15.65 -13.95 1.49
C ILE A 63 17.12 -13.66 1.80
N ASN A 64 17.41 -12.60 2.54
CA ASN A 64 18.77 -12.22 2.91
C ASN A 64 18.84 -11.65 4.34
N PRO A 65 19.16 -12.49 5.35
CA PRO A 65 19.25 -12.06 6.73
C PRO A 65 20.35 -11.00 6.98
N HIS A 66 21.39 -10.98 6.13
CA HIS A 66 22.49 -10.02 6.24
C HIS A 66 22.14 -8.63 5.69
N LEU A 67 20.94 -8.43 5.14
CA LEU A 67 20.44 -7.13 4.68
C LEU A 67 20.63 -6.02 5.73
N VAL A 68 20.48 -6.33 7.02
CA VAL A 68 20.56 -5.35 8.12
C VAL A 68 21.97 -4.79 8.34
N THR A 69 23.01 -5.42 7.80
CA THR A 69 24.40 -4.99 7.98
C THR A 69 24.86 -4.01 6.91
N ASP A 70 24.10 -3.85 5.83
CA ASP A 70 24.44 -2.98 4.70
C ASP A 70 23.38 -1.88 4.51
N LYS A 71 23.83 -0.63 4.61
CA LYS A 71 22.98 0.55 4.51
C LYS A 71 22.24 0.67 3.16
N VAL A 72 22.88 0.31 2.05
CA VAL A 72 22.31 0.42 0.70
C VAL A 72 21.21 -0.62 0.52
N TYR A 73 21.46 -1.86 0.93
CA TYR A 73 20.45 -2.91 0.88
C TYR A 73 19.28 -2.61 1.82
N LEU A 74 19.55 -2.16 3.04
CA LEU A 74 18.51 -1.75 3.99
C LEU A 74 17.63 -0.65 3.40
N HIS A 75 18.22 0.37 2.79
CA HIS A 75 17.47 1.44 2.12
C HIS A 75 16.59 0.91 0.97
N LYS A 76 17.09 -0.03 0.17
CA LYS A 76 16.32 -0.66 -0.91
C LYS A 76 15.15 -1.50 -0.38
N ALA A 77 15.36 -2.27 0.68
CA ALA A 77 14.31 -3.07 1.30
C ALA A 77 13.21 -2.20 1.91
N ILE A 78 13.58 -1.11 2.59
CA ILE A 78 12.60 -0.15 3.12
C ILE A 78 11.80 0.51 1.98
N LYS A 79 12.46 0.91 0.88
CA LYS A 79 11.76 1.42 -0.32
C LYS A 79 10.80 0.39 -0.90
N HIS A 80 11.18 -0.88 -0.92
CA HIS A 80 10.31 -1.96 -1.38
C HIS A 80 9.09 -2.11 -0.45
N ALA A 81 9.31 -2.13 0.87
CA ALA A 81 8.24 -2.23 1.85
C ALA A 81 7.22 -1.08 1.75
N ILE A 82 7.69 0.16 1.58
CA ILE A 82 6.81 1.32 1.38
C ILE A 82 5.95 1.13 0.13
N LYS A 83 6.55 0.70 -1.00
CA LYS A 83 5.80 0.46 -2.25
C LYS A 83 4.73 -0.62 -2.08
N CYS A 84 5.08 -1.75 -1.45
CA CYS A 84 4.12 -2.82 -1.18
C CYS A 84 2.95 -2.33 -0.33
N CYS A 85 3.24 -1.55 0.70
CA CYS A 85 2.20 -0.98 1.56
C CYS A 85 1.27 -0.02 0.81
N VAL A 86 1.80 0.89 -0.02
CA VAL A 86 0.96 1.80 -0.81
C VAL A 86 0.06 1.03 -1.78
N ILE A 87 0.59 -0.02 -2.43
CA ILE A 87 -0.21 -0.88 -3.31
C ILE A 87 -1.34 -1.57 -2.52
N ASP A 88 -1.04 -2.10 -1.33
CA ASP A 88 -2.04 -2.73 -0.46
C ASP A 88 -3.19 -1.76 -0.10
N GLN A 89 -2.84 -0.52 0.24
CA GLN A 89 -3.82 0.54 0.50
C GLN A 89 -4.68 0.84 -0.73
N TRP A 90 -4.07 0.92 -1.92
CA TRP A 90 -4.81 1.14 -3.17
C TRP A 90 -5.74 -0.01 -3.54
N VAL A 91 -5.32 -1.25 -3.28
CA VAL A 91 -6.16 -2.43 -3.48
C VAL A 91 -7.37 -2.36 -2.55
N LEU A 92 -7.17 -2.05 -1.27
CA LEU A 92 -8.26 -1.89 -0.32
C LEU A 92 -9.21 -0.74 -0.71
N ALA A 93 -8.67 0.41 -1.11
CA ALA A 93 -9.46 1.54 -1.56
C ALA A 93 -10.27 1.21 -2.83
N ARG A 94 -9.68 0.42 -3.75
CA ARG A 94 -10.37 -0.09 -4.94
C ARG A 94 -11.51 -1.06 -4.57
N GLU A 95 -11.29 -1.97 -3.63
CA GLU A 95 -12.30 -2.94 -3.20
C GLU A 95 -13.46 -2.29 -2.44
N ARG A 96 -13.15 -1.30 -1.59
CA ARG A 96 -14.18 -0.55 -0.84
C ARG A 96 -14.87 0.52 -1.68
N GLY A 97 -14.25 0.95 -2.77
CA GLY A 97 -14.79 1.97 -3.68
C GLY A 97 -14.91 3.34 -3.02
N PHE A 98 -15.86 4.15 -3.51
CA PHE A 98 -16.29 5.39 -2.83
C PHE A 98 -17.43 5.07 -1.87
N LEU A 99 -17.61 5.91 -0.84
CA LEU A 99 -18.86 5.88 -0.08
C LEU A 99 -20.03 6.00 -1.08
N PRO A 100 -21.01 5.09 -1.05
CA PRO A 100 -22.26 5.29 -1.78
C PRO A 100 -22.85 6.65 -1.37
N LYS A 101 -23.41 7.41 -2.32
CA LYS A 101 -24.08 8.71 -2.08
C LYS A 101 -25.05 8.69 -0.89
N GLU A 102 -25.58 7.52 -0.56
CA GLU A 102 -26.60 7.30 0.46
C GLU A 102 -26.09 7.28 1.91
N ARG A 103 -24.77 7.35 2.14
CA ARG A 103 -24.20 7.54 3.48
C ARG A 103 -23.60 8.94 3.67
N ALA A 104 -24.27 9.95 3.13
CA ALA A 104 -24.14 11.30 3.67
C ALA A 104 -24.53 11.25 5.15
N ASP A 105 -23.63 11.68 6.03
CA ASP A 105 -24.03 12.06 7.37
C ASP A 105 -25.09 13.17 7.22
N PRO A 106 -26.34 12.98 7.68
CA PRO A 106 -27.41 13.95 7.46
C PRO A 106 -27.18 15.30 8.15
N THR A 107 -26.09 15.45 8.90
CA THR A 107 -25.70 16.69 9.60
C THR A 107 -24.63 17.54 8.91
N SER A 108 -24.10 17.14 7.76
CA SER A 108 -23.05 17.90 7.06
C SER A 108 -23.59 18.76 5.91
N ASP A 109 -24.28 19.85 6.23
CA ASP A 109 -24.62 20.91 5.26
C ASP A 109 -23.42 21.79 4.85
N LEU A 110 -22.21 21.49 5.33
CA LEU A 110 -21.04 22.38 5.20
C LEU A 110 -20.00 21.98 4.15
N TYR A 111 -20.14 20.81 3.52
CA TYR A 111 -19.23 20.39 2.45
C TYR A 111 -20.03 19.74 1.34
N GLU A 112 -20.06 20.39 0.18
CA GLU A 112 -20.60 19.86 -1.07
C GLU A 112 -19.68 18.70 -1.52
N VAL A 113 -19.86 17.52 -0.92
CA VAL A 113 -19.03 16.35 -1.19
C VAL A 113 -19.29 15.90 -2.64
N ARG A 114 -18.35 16.22 -3.53
CA ARG A 114 -18.35 15.71 -4.91
C ARG A 114 -17.92 14.24 -4.87
N SER A 115 -18.87 13.32 -5.02
CA SER A 115 -18.61 11.89 -5.18
C SER A 115 -18.43 11.55 -6.66
N ILE A 116 -17.42 10.74 -7.00
CA ILE A 116 -17.32 10.06 -8.29
C ILE A 116 -17.94 8.66 -8.17
N THR A 117 -18.67 8.20 -9.18
CA THR A 117 -19.25 6.86 -9.18
C THR A 117 -18.16 5.80 -9.42
N GLU A 118 -18.42 4.57 -8.99
CA GLU A 118 -17.51 3.44 -9.27
C GLU A 118 -17.19 3.30 -10.77
N LYS A 119 -18.19 3.55 -11.63
CA LYS A 119 -18.05 3.52 -13.09
C LYS A 119 -17.12 4.63 -13.60
N GLU A 120 -17.23 5.83 -13.06
CA GLU A 120 -16.38 6.97 -13.43
C GLU A 120 -14.94 6.81 -12.88
N TYR A 121 -14.74 6.06 -11.80
CA TYR A 121 -13.42 5.76 -11.25
C TYR A 121 -12.69 4.63 -11.99
N ARG A 122 -13.41 3.60 -12.43
CA ARG A 122 -12.81 2.47 -13.16
C ARG A 122 -12.27 2.97 -14.50
N THR A 123 -10.99 2.71 -14.76
CA THR A 123 -10.32 3.01 -16.04
C THR A 123 -10.57 1.95 -17.13
N LEU A 124 -11.45 0.98 -16.86
CA LEU A 124 -11.77 -0.10 -17.77
C LEU A 124 -13.02 0.29 -18.60
N PRO A 125 -12.97 0.26 -19.94
CA PRO A 125 -14.16 0.40 -20.77
C PRO A 125 -15.11 -0.78 -20.50
N ASP A 126 -16.42 -0.57 -20.74
CA ASP A 126 -17.57 -1.45 -20.41
C ASP A 126 -17.54 -2.89 -21.01
N ALA A 127 -16.41 -3.38 -21.51
CA ALA A 127 -16.30 -4.63 -22.26
C ALA A 127 -15.52 -5.72 -21.51
N VAL A 128 -16.07 -6.22 -20.39
CA VAL A 128 -15.94 -7.65 -20.02
C VAL A 128 -17.22 -8.05 -19.27
N GLN A 129 -18.34 -8.05 -19.98
CA GLN A 129 -19.46 -8.91 -19.60
C GLN A 129 -19.34 -10.19 -20.43
N SER A 130 -19.35 -11.30 -19.72
CA SER A 130 -19.27 -12.67 -20.21
C SER A 130 -20.32 -12.95 -21.30
N GLU A 131 -19.88 -13.29 -22.50
CA GLU A 131 -20.64 -14.21 -23.36
C GLU A 131 -20.09 -15.61 -23.13
N SER A 132 -20.78 -16.37 -22.28
CA SER A 132 -20.69 -17.83 -22.34
C SER A 132 -21.72 -18.33 -23.34
N SER A 133 -21.29 -18.76 -24.52
CA SER A 133 -22.03 -19.74 -25.32
C SER A 133 -21.06 -20.46 -26.27
N SER A 134 -21.23 -21.77 -26.32
CA SER A 134 -20.43 -22.78 -27.01
C SER A 134 -20.20 -22.55 -28.52
N ALA A 135 -19.10 -23.14 -29.00
CA ALA A 135 -18.73 -23.49 -30.38
C ALA A 135 -17.78 -22.51 -31.10
N GLY A 136 -16.56 -22.98 -31.39
CA GLY A 136 -15.59 -22.28 -32.23
C GLY A 136 -14.16 -22.77 -32.04
N GLU A 137 -13.86 -23.96 -32.53
CA GLU A 137 -12.50 -24.49 -32.73
C GLU A 137 -11.56 -23.53 -33.48
N LEU A 138 -10.30 -23.53 -33.04
CA LEU A 138 -9.06 -23.29 -33.81
C LEU A 138 -8.84 -21.89 -34.40
N LEU A 139 -7.55 -21.58 -34.60
CA LEU A 139 -6.92 -20.38 -35.20
C LEU A 139 -6.49 -19.34 -34.13
N TYR A 140 -5.23 -19.06 -33.83
CA TYR A 140 -3.99 -19.13 -34.62
C TYR A 140 -2.78 -19.47 -33.73
N VAL A 141 -1.95 -20.35 -34.27
CA VAL A 141 -0.52 -20.52 -34.01
C VAL A 141 0.21 -19.45 -34.84
N GLU A 142 1.05 -18.64 -34.18
CA GLU A 142 2.47 -18.37 -34.50
C GLU A 142 3.10 -17.58 -33.34
#